data_AF-A0A2E7ANA1-F1
#
_entry.id   AF-A0A2E7ANA1-F1
#
_cell.length_a   1.000
_cell.length_b   1.000
_cell.length_c   1.000
_cell.angle_alpha   90.00
_cell.angle_beta   90.00
_cell.angle_gamma   90.00
#
_symmetry.space_group_name_H-M   'P 1'
#
loop_
_entity.id
_entity.type
_entity.pdbx_description
1 polymer ?
#
loop_
_entity_poly.entity_id
_entity_poly.type
_entity_poly.pdbx_seq_one_letter_code
_entity_poly.pdbx_strand_id
1 'polypeptide(L)'
;MGTIQCYSSYLSENDDIALTGLATASTNEFAEVVLGGTLAIPAAVVFFGVERTQELAANSFDLAFAVMPVLFQQLPAGQLFGTLWFGLLFIAGITSSLAMGQPLMAFLQDELKMSRQKAAITLGVTVFLLVQPVIFIMPHFMNEFDFWAGTFGLVILATIEIVLFTWVFGIHRAWDEINKAADIKVPIFFKYVLQFIAPAMLFVILGDYFYNTLPDVILLRGDSKPSSPEAGQMIQLARLMLVGMLVGLCALVGLAWKKQSGSDHGGTLNEMRREPSTLPEETD
;
A
#
# COMPACT_ATOMS: atom_id res chain seq x y z
N MET A 1 -2.96 -0.18 -1.48
CA MET A 1 -2.00 -1.11 -0.85
C MET A 1 -2.64 -2.14 0.08
N GLY A 2 -3.93 -2.04 0.47
CA GLY A 2 -4.60 -3.08 1.28
C GLY A 2 -4.16 -3.15 2.75
N THR A 3 -3.10 -2.42 3.13
CA THR A 3 -2.48 -2.48 4.46
C THR A 3 -3.40 -2.02 5.58
N ILE A 4 -4.10 -0.91 5.41
CA ILE A 4 -5.03 -0.40 6.43
C ILE A 4 -6.19 -1.36 6.61
N GLN A 5 -6.72 -1.92 5.53
CA GLN A 5 -7.76 -2.94 5.58
C GLN A 5 -7.28 -4.19 6.34
N CYS A 6 -6.07 -4.67 6.04
CA CYS A 6 -5.48 -5.82 6.73
C CYS A 6 -5.20 -5.55 8.22
N TYR A 7 -4.82 -4.32 8.61
CA TYR A 7 -4.70 -3.99 10.03
C TYR A 7 -6.07 -3.91 10.71
N SER A 8 -7.05 -3.33 10.03
CA SER A 8 -8.42 -3.22 10.55
C SER A 8 -9.09 -4.58 10.72
N SER A 9 -8.73 -5.61 9.95
CA SER A 9 -9.27 -6.96 10.12
C SER A 9 -8.81 -7.67 11.39
N TYR A 10 -7.82 -7.12 12.11
CA TYR A 10 -7.42 -7.62 13.43
C TYR A 10 -8.16 -6.93 14.59
N LEU A 11 -8.97 -5.90 14.30
CA LEU A 11 -9.82 -5.25 15.29
C LEU A 11 -11.07 -6.10 15.56
N SER A 12 -11.58 -6.00 16.78
CA SER A 12 -12.86 -6.60 17.15
C SER A 12 -14.02 -5.76 16.62
N GLU A 13 -15.21 -6.36 16.47
CA GLU A 13 -16.40 -5.65 15.96
C GLU A 13 -16.83 -4.42 16.78
N ASN A 14 -16.38 -4.32 18.04
CA ASN A 14 -16.72 -3.25 18.97
C ASN A 14 -15.56 -2.26 19.21
N ASP A 15 -14.45 -2.39 18.47
CA ASP A 15 -13.34 -1.44 18.58
C ASP A 15 -13.64 -0.17 17.78
N ASP A 16 -13.32 1.00 18.35
CA ASP A 16 -13.47 2.27 17.65
C ASP A 16 -12.47 2.39 16.49
N ILE A 17 -13.01 2.63 15.29
CA ILE A 17 -12.23 2.92 14.08
C ILE A 17 -12.21 4.41 13.73
N ALA A 18 -13.14 5.22 14.27
CA ALA A 18 -13.29 6.61 13.88
C ALA A 18 -12.22 7.50 14.53
N LEU A 19 -12.08 7.43 15.86
CA LEU A 19 -11.03 8.15 16.60
C LEU A 19 -9.66 7.53 16.32
N THR A 20 -9.56 6.20 16.30
CA THR A 20 -8.29 5.51 15.98
C THR A 20 -7.79 5.87 14.58
N GLY A 21 -8.68 5.89 13.58
CA GLY A 21 -8.35 6.30 12.21
C GLY A 21 -7.92 7.76 12.14
N LEU A 22 -8.66 8.66 12.81
CA LEU A 22 -8.33 10.08 12.86
C LEU A 22 -6.98 10.33 13.55
N ALA A 23 -6.71 9.67 14.67
CA ALA A 23 -5.45 9.78 15.40
C ALA A 23 -4.27 9.28 14.56
N THR A 24 -4.44 8.16 13.85
CA THR A 24 -3.43 7.60 12.95
C THR A 24 -3.10 8.57 11.82
N ALA A 25 -4.12 9.07 11.11
CA ALA A 25 -3.94 10.05 10.04
C ALA A 25 -3.29 11.34 10.55
N SER A 26 -3.79 11.90 11.67
CA SER A 26 -3.26 13.15 12.24
C SER A 26 -1.80 13.01 12.69
N THR A 27 -1.42 11.85 13.22
CA THR A 27 -0.03 11.58 13.63
C THR A 27 0.89 11.48 12.40
N ASN A 28 0.42 10.86 11.31
CA ASN A 28 1.15 10.85 10.04
C ASN A 28 1.38 12.28 9.52
N GLU A 29 0.30 13.08 9.42
CA GLU A 29 0.39 14.46 8.94
C GLU A 29 1.28 15.34 9.83
N PHE A 30 1.23 15.15 11.14
CA PHE A 30 2.14 15.85 12.05
C PHE A 30 3.60 15.47 11.78
N ALA A 31 3.90 14.17 11.63
CA ALA A 31 5.24 13.72 11.32
C ALA A 31 5.71 14.24 9.94
N GLU A 32 4.85 14.22 8.93
CA GLU A 32 5.19 14.65 7.57
C GLU A 32 5.41 16.16 7.48
N VAL A 33 4.43 16.96 7.90
CA VAL A 33 4.46 18.42 7.75
C VAL A 33 5.37 19.07 8.77
N VAL A 34 5.28 18.67 10.05
CA VAL A 34 6.05 19.30 11.13
C VAL A 34 7.44 18.74 11.21
N LEU A 35 7.64 17.42 11.23
CA LEU A 35 8.99 16.86 11.38
C LEU A 35 9.72 16.81 10.03
N GLY A 36 9.14 16.16 9.02
CA GLY A 36 9.75 16.02 7.69
C GLY A 36 9.95 17.37 7.00
N GLY A 37 8.87 18.16 6.89
CA GLY A 37 8.84 19.45 6.20
C GLY A 37 9.74 20.51 6.82
N THR A 38 9.98 20.49 8.13
CA THR A 38 10.82 21.51 8.79
C THR A 38 12.30 21.13 8.92
N LEU A 39 12.66 19.87 8.68
CA LEU A 39 14.05 19.41 8.76
C LEU A 39 14.79 19.60 7.44
N ALA A 40 14.39 18.86 6.40
CA ALA A 40 15.21 18.77 5.18
C ALA A 40 15.17 20.04 4.33
N ILE A 41 13.98 20.61 4.09
CA ILE A 41 13.82 21.76 3.22
C ILE A 41 14.44 23.03 3.83
N PRO A 42 14.15 23.43 5.09
CA PRO A 42 14.80 24.60 5.67
C PRO A 42 16.32 24.46 5.77
N ALA A 43 16.82 23.27 6.13
CA ALA A 43 18.26 23.03 6.16
C ALA A 43 18.89 23.22 4.77
N ALA A 44 18.30 22.63 3.72
CA ALA A 44 18.76 22.83 2.35
C ALA A 44 18.72 24.31 1.93
N VAL A 45 17.62 25.03 2.22
CA VAL A 45 17.48 26.47 1.88
C VAL A 45 18.53 27.33 2.58
N VAL A 46 18.83 27.06 3.85
CA VAL A 46 19.85 27.81 4.61
C VAL A 46 21.24 27.63 4.02
N PHE A 47 21.58 26.43 3.52
CA PHE A 47 22.91 26.12 3.00
C PHE A 47 23.08 26.43 1.51
N PHE A 48 22.05 26.21 0.70
CA PHE A 48 22.14 26.29 -0.76
C PHE A 48 21.32 27.45 -1.37
N GLY A 49 20.45 28.08 -0.59
CA GLY A 49 19.47 29.06 -1.10
C GLY A 49 18.25 28.39 -1.72
N VAL A 50 17.21 29.19 -2.00
CA VAL A 50 15.91 28.69 -2.47
C VAL A 50 16.00 28.07 -3.87
N GLU A 51 16.61 28.76 -4.82
CA GLU A 51 16.70 28.30 -6.23
C GLU A 51 17.41 26.95 -6.33
N ARG A 52 18.58 26.83 -5.69
CA ARG A 52 19.34 25.58 -5.71
C ARG A 52 18.63 24.47 -4.93
N THR A 53 17.91 24.79 -3.85
CA THR A 53 17.13 23.80 -3.11
C THR A 53 15.99 23.25 -3.97
N GLN A 54 15.32 24.07 -4.78
CA GLN A 54 14.28 23.59 -5.69
C GLN A 54 14.83 22.61 -6.73
N GLU A 55 16.01 22.88 -7.28
CA GLU A 55 16.69 21.95 -8.21
C GLU A 55 17.07 20.64 -7.51
N LEU A 56 17.60 20.73 -6.30
CA LEU A 56 18.07 19.57 -5.53
C LEU A 56 16.91 18.74 -4.92
N ALA A 57 15.76 19.36 -4.69
CA ALA A 57 14.55 18.72 -4.19
C ALA A 57 13.61 18.24 -5.30
N ALA A 58 14.00 18.38 -6.58
CA ALA A 58 13.21 17.92 -7.71
C ALA A 58 12.95 16.40 -7.67
N ASN A 59 13.88 15.63 -7.10
CA ASN A 59 13.67 14.23 -6.73
C ASN A 59 13.70 14.09 -5.21
N SER A 60 12.67 13.44 -4.65
CA SER A 60 12.56 13.18 -3.21
C SER A 60 13.74 12.35 -2.67
N PHE A 61 14.28 11.44 -3.48
CA PHE A 61 15.44 10.62 -3.11
C PHE A 61 16.73 11.44 -2.98
N ASP A 62 16.97 12.38 -3.90
CA ASP A 62 18.20 13.17 -3.93
C ASP A 62 18.31 14.07 -2.70
N LEU A 63 17.20 14.64 -2.24
CA LEU A 63 17.18 15.44 -1.02
C LEU A 63 17.67 14.63 0.19
N ALA A 64 17.10 13.45 0.41
CA ALA A 64 17.41 12.64 1.59
C ALA A 64 18.79 11.96 1.53
N PHE A 65 19.24 11.53 0.35
CA PHE A 65 20.42 10.68 0.18
C PHE A 65 21.64 11.36 -0.44
N ALA A 66 21.47 12.51 -1.12
CA ALA A 66 22.58 13.27 -1.68
C ALA A 66 22.78 14.61 -0.96
N VAL A 67 21.70 15.37 -0.75
CA VAL A 67 21.78 16.75 -0.22
C VAL A 67 22.07 16.75 1.27
N MET A 68 21.27 16.02 2.07
CA MET A 68 21.43 16.01 3.53
C MET A 68 22.81 15.52 4.00
N PRO A 69 23.40 14.44 3.41
CA PRO A 69 24.75 14.02 3.79
C PRO A 69 25.83 15.07 3.51
N VAL A 70 25.74 15.78 2.38
CA VAL A 70 26.67 16.88 2.04
C VAL A 70 26.52 18.03 3.04
N LEU A 71 25.28 18.35 3.45
CA LEU A 71 25.01 19.36 4.46
C LEU A 71 25.63 18.96 5.80
N PHE A 72 25.44 17.73 6.26
CA PHE A 72 25.99 17.28 7.54
C PHE A 72 27.52 17.37 7.58
N GLN A 73 28.23 17.17 6.46
CA GLN A 73 29.68 17.34 6.42
C GLN A 73 30.15 18.76 6.74
N GLN A 74 29.29 19.77 6.56
CA GLN A 74 29.59 21.16 6.90
C GLN A 74 29.36 21.47 8.39
N LEU A 75 28.66 20.58 9.12
CA LEU A 75 28.38 20.76 10.53
C LEU A 75 29.49 20.17 11.42
N PRO A 76 29.79 20.81 12.56
CA PRO A 76 30.56 20.15 13.61
C PRO A 76 29.79 18.90 14.07
N ALA A 77 30.50 17.78 14.23
CA ALA A 77 29.90 16.46 14.49
C ALA A 77 28.93 15.96 13.39
N GLY A 78 29.15 16.33 12.13
CA GLY A 78 28.37 15.88 10.98
C GLY A 78 28.10 14.38 10.89
N GLN A 79 29.07 13.55 11.28
CA GLN A 79 28.91 12.09 11.32
C GLN A 79 27.78 11.65 12.26
N LEU A 80 27.65 12.28 13.44
CA LEU A 80 26.57 11.98 14.39
C LEU A 80 25.20 12.31 13.79
N PHE A 81 25.06 13.50 13.19
CA PHE A 81 23.81 13.91 12.55
C PHE A 81 23.46 13.03 11.34
N GLY A 82 24.45 12.62 10.55
CA GLY A 82 24.27 11.65 9.48
C GLY A 82 23.79 10.29 10.00
N THR A 83 24.38 9.78 11.09
CA THR A 83 23.92 8.53 11.73
C THR A 83 22.49 8.64 12.24
N LEU A 84 22.12 9.75 12.88
CA LEU A 84 20.76 9.98 13.36
C LEU A 84 19.76 10.09 12.21
N TRP A 85 20.12 10.78 11.13
CA TRP A 85 19.30 10.93 9.93
C TRP A 85 19.02 9.59 9.25
N PHE A 86 20.06 8.81 8.95
CA PHE A 86 19.88 7.51 8.33
C PHE A 86 19.26 6.49 9.28
N GLY A 87 19.52 6.59 10.59
CA GLY A 87 18.84 5.79 11.59
C GLY A 87 17.34 6.07 11.63
N LEU A 88 16.94 7.35 11.55
CA LEU A 88 15.54 7.76 11.45
C LEU A 88 14.89 7.20 10.17
N LEU A 89 15.52 7.40 9.00
CA LEU A 89 15.01 6.89 7.73
C LEU A 89 14.92 5.35 7.71
N PHE A 90 15.86 4.66 8.36
CA PHE A 90 15.84 3.21 8.47
C PHE A 90 14.65 2.71 9.30
N ILE A 91 14.39 3.33 10.45
CA ILE A 91 13.24 2.97 11.31
C ILE A 91 11.92 3.28 10.57
N ALA A 92 11.82 4.44 9.92
CA ALA A 92 10.64 4.82 9.13
C ALA A 92 10.39 3.87 7.94
N GLY A 93 11.46 3.49 7.23
CA GLY A 93 11.40 2.56 6.11
C GLY A 93 11.02 1.14 6.54
N ILE A 94 11.61 0.62 7.62
CA ILE A 94 11.31 -0.75 8.11
C ILE A 94 9.87 -0.87 8.59
N THR A 95 9.38 0.09 9.38
CA THR A 95 8.01 0.04 9.91
C THR A 95 6.98 0.03 8.79
N SER A 96 7.17 0.87 7.76
CA SER A 96 6.33 0.91 6.56
C SER A 96 6.44 -0.37 5.72
N SER A 97 7.65 -0.90 5.53
CA SER A 97 7.87 -2.13 4.76
C SER A 97 7.22 -3.36 5.40
N LEU A 98 7.29 -3.47 6.74
CA LEU A 98 6.62 -4.53 7.49
C LEU A 98 5.10 -4.43 7.36
N ALA A 99 4.55 -3.21 7.44
CA ALA A 99 3.13 -2.95 7.24
C ALA A 99 2.66 -3.36 5.83
N MET A 100 3.43 -3.03 4.79
CA MET A 100 3.13 -3.43 3.41
C MET A 100 3.23 -4.96 3.18
N GLY A 101 4.04 -5.67 3.96
CA GLY A 101 4.14 -7.13 3.90
C GLY A 101 2.95 -7.86 4.56
N GLN A 102 2.21 -7.20 5.44
CA GLN A 102 1.16 -7.82 6.24
C GLN A 102 -0.03 -8.36 5.41
N PRO A 103 -0.56 -7.65 4.37
CA PRO A 103 -1.60 -8.20 3.52
C PRO A 103 -1.20 -9.52 2.84
N LEU A 104 0.05 -9.64 2.39
CA LEU A 104 0.56 -10.89 1.81
C LEU A 104 0.69 -11.98 2.88
N MET A 105 1.16 -11.63 4.09
CA MET A 105 1.19 -12.56 5.22
C MET A 105 -0.20 -13.09 5.58
N ALA A 106 -1.21 -12.22 5.61
CA ALA A 106 -2.60 -12.59 5.88
C ALA A 106 -3.11 -13.52 4.78
N PHE A 107 -2.93 -13.18 3.50
CA PHE A 107 -3.30 -14.04 2.38
C PHE A 107 -2.67 -15.45 2.47
N LEU A 108 -1.36 -15.55 2.74
CA LEU A 108 -0.70 -16.86 2.87
C LEU A 108 -1.23 -17.69 4.06
N GLN A 109 -1.61 -17.05 5.16
CA GLN A 109 -2.11 -17.72 6.34
C GLN A 109 -3.59 -18.10 6.20
N ASP A 110 -4.42 -17.18 5.71
CA ASP A 110 -5.88 -17.35 5.68
C ASP A 110 -6.32 -18.18 4.48
N GLU A 111 -5.74 -17.94 3.31
CA GLU A 111 -6.14 -18.60 2.06
C GLU A 111 -5.36 -19.89 1.82
N LEU A 112 -4.03 -19.86 2.01
CA LEU A 112 -3.18 -21.03 1.79
C LEU A 112 -3.00 -21.92 3.03
N LYS A 113 -3.48 -21.48 4.20
CA LYS A 113 -3.37 -22.19 5.49
C LYS A 113 -1.91 -22.48 5.89
N MET A 114 -0.99 -21.57 5.56
CA MET A 114 0.40 -21.68 5.97
C MET A 114 0.56 -21.28 7.44
N SER A 115 1.47 -21.92 8.17
CA SER A 115 1.84 -21.44 9.51
C SER A 115 2.56 -20.09 9.39
N ARG A 116 2.41 -19.22 10.39
CA ARG A 116 3.03 -17.88 10.44
C ARG A 116 4.52 -17.89 10.09
N GLN A 117 5.28 -18.84 10.64
CA GLN A 117 6.72 -18.95 10.36
C GLN A 117 7.00 -19.30 8.89
N LYS A 118 6.24 -20.24 8.31
CA LYS A 118 6.40 -20.60 6.89
C LYS A 118 6.01 -19.43 5.99
N ALA A 119 4.90 -18.75 6.28
CA ALA A 119 4.47 -17.58 5.52
C ALA A 119 5.53 -16.45 5.55
N ALA A 120 6.11 -16.17 6.73
CA ALA A 120 7.15 -15.15 6.88
C ALA A 120 8.42 -15.48 6.09
N ILE A 121 8.88 -16.74 6.14
CA ILE A 121 10.04 -17.19 5.37
C ILE A 121 9.74 -17.11 3.87
N THR A 122 8.56 -17.55 3.43
CA THR A 122 8.15 -17.47 2.02
C THR A 122 8.12 -16.02 1.54
N LEU A 123 7.47 -15.11 2.29
CA LEU A 123 7.45 -13.68 1.96
C LEU A 123 8.87 -13.12 1.88
N GLY A 124 9.71 -13.38 2.89
CA GLY A 124 11.08 -12.88 2.95
C GLY A 124 11.94 -13.36 1.78
N VAL A 125 11.88 -14.65 1.44
CA VAL A 125 12.60 -15.22 0.29
C VAL A 125 12.07 -14.64 -1.03
N THR A 126 10.75 -14.55 -1.20
CA THR A 126 10.15 -13.98 -2.40
C THR A 126 10.55 -12.52 -2.60
N VAL A 127 10.44 -11.69 -1.55
CA VAL A 127 10.86 -10.27 -1.61
C VAL A 127 12.36 -10.17 -1.88
N PHE A 128 13.19 -10.99 -1.20
CA PHE A 128 14.64 -11.00 -1.40
C PHE A 128 15.04 -11.34 -2.85
N LEU A 129 14.34 -12.25 -3.51
CA LEU A 129 14.61 -12.60 -4.90
C LEU A 129 14.11 -11.52 -5.87
N LEU A 130 12.90 -10.99 -5.64
CA LEU A 130 12.28 -10.00 -6.52
C LEU A 130 12.93 -8.61 -6.43
N VAL A 131 13.61 -8.28 -5.34
CA VAL A 131 14.28 -6.98 -5.19
C VAL A 131 15.63 -6.91 -5.93
N GLN A 132 16.26 -8.04 -6.28
CA GLN A 132 17.58 -8.03 -6.93
C GLN A 132 17.61 -7.24 -8.25
N PRO A 133 16.68 -7.45 -9.20
CA PRO A 133 16.66 -6.67 -10.44
C PRO A 133 16.42 -5.18 -10.18
N VAL A 134 15.65 -4.85 -9.14
CA VAL A 134 15.39 -3.45 -8.75
C VAL A 134 16.67 -2.78 -8.27
N ILE A 135 17.49 -3.45 -7.46
CA ILE A 135 18.75 -2.91 -6.92
C ILE A 135 19.81 -2.75 -8.02
N PHE A 136 20.01 -3.77 -8.86
CA PHE A 136 21.09 -3.78 -9.84
C PHE A 136 20.81 -2.94 -11.09
N ILE A 137 19.54 -2.64 -11.37
CA ILE A 137 19.08 -1.94 -12.59
C ILE A 137 18.37 -0.62 -12.23
N MET A 138 18.78 0.00 -11.12
CA MET A 138 18.34 1.37 -10.77
C MET A 138 18.86 2.39 -11.79
N PRO A 139 18.12 3.49 -12.06
CA PRO A 139 16.81 3.83 -11.50
C PRO A 139 15.62 3.24 -12.30
N HIS A 140 15.86 2.70 -13.49
CA HIS A 140 14.82 2.34 -14.46
C HIS A 140 13.79 1.34 -13.91
N PHE A 141 14.24 0.28 -13.23
CA PHE A 141 13.33 -0.69 -12.61
C PHE A 141 12.53 -0.07 -11.46
N MET A 142 13.19 0.69 -10.58
CA MET A 142 12.53 1.31 -9.43
C MET A 142 11.41 2.24 -9.88
N ASN A 143 11.67 3.10 -10.87
CA ASN A 143 10.70 4.08 -11.36
C ASN A 143 9.47 3.40 -11.99
N GLU A 144 9.65 2.32 -12.74
CA GLU A 144 8.52 1.58 -13.32
C GLU A 144 7.69 0.90 -12.23
N PHE A 145 8.31 0.28 -11.23
CA PHE A 145 7.59 -0.32 -10.10
C PHE A 145 6.83 0.72 -9.29
N ASP A 146 7.46 1.86 -9.00
CA ASP A 146 6.84 2.96 -8.26
C ASP A 146 5.67 3.56 -9.04
N PHE A 147 5.83 3.81 -10.34
CA PHE A 147 4.76 4.33 -11.18
C PHE A 147 3.55 3.36 -11.23
N TRP A 148 3.77 2.09 -11.57
CA TRP A 148 2.67 1.15 -11.78
C TRP A 148 2.00 0.71 -10.47
N ALA A 149 2.76 0.49 -9.39
CA ALA A 149 2.23 -0.02 -8.14
C ALA A 149 1.94 1.07 -7.10
N GLY A 150 2.87 2.01 -6.93
CA GLY A 150 2.81 3.06 -5.90
C GLY A 150 2.00 4.29 -6.30
N THR A 151 2.01 4.64 -7.58
CA THR A 151 1.36 5.86 -8.08
C THR A 151 0.05 5.56 -8.80
N PHE A 152 0.11 5.01 -10.02
CA PHE A 152 -1.05 4.80 -10.87
C PHE A 152 -1.97 3.69 -10.34
N GLY A 153 -1.41 2.52 -10.02
CA GLY A 153 -2.18 1.38 -9.51
C GLY A 153 -2.85 1.68 -8.17
N LEU A 154 -2.21 2.48 -7.31
CA LEU A 154 -2.79 2.90 -6.03
C LEU A 154 -4.07 3.72 -6.24
N VAL A 155 -4.06 4.69 -7.16
CA VAL A 155 -5.24 5.52 -7.45
C VAL A 155 -6.37 4.68 -8.06
N ILE A 156 -6.05 3.73 -8.94
CA ILE A 156 -7.04 2.79 -9.49
C ILE A 156 -7.71 2.00 -8.37
N LEU A 157 -6.91 1.35 -7.51
CA LEU A 157 -7.44 0.54 -6.42
C LEU A 157 -8.26 1.38 -5.44
N ALA A 158 -7.79 2.57 -5.06
CA ALA A 158 -8.54 3.49 -4.20
C ALA A 158 -9.89 3.89 -4.83
N THR A 159 -9.93 4.10 -6.14
CA THR A 159 -11.16 4.42 -6.87
C THR A 159 -12.14 3.24 -6.87
N ILE A 160 -11.64 2.03 -7.11
CA ILE A 160 -12.47 0.81 -7.06
C ILE A 160 -13.00 0.61 -5.64
N GLU A 161 -12.15 0.69 -4.63
CA GLU A 161 -12.50 0.52 -3.22
C GLU A 161 -13.59 1.53 -2.78
N ILE A 162 -13.43 2.81 -3.11
CA ILE A 162 -14.41 3.82 -2.69
C ILE A 162 -15.75 3.66 -3.41
N VAL A 163 -15.76 3.27 -4.69
CA VAL A 163 -17.00 3.01 -5.45
C VAL A 163 -17.70 1.78 -4.89
N LEU A 164 -16.96 0.71 -4.62
CA LEU A 164 -17.52 -0.50 -4.02
C LEU A 164 -18.09 -0.21 -2.63
N PHE A 165 -17.36 0.51 -1.79
CA PHE A 165 -17.76 0.78 -0.41
C PHE A 165 -18.93 1.78 -0.31
N THR A 166 -18.95 2.84 -1.12
CA THR A 166 -19.94 3.90 -0.98
C THR A 166 -21.17 3.73 -1.88
N TRP A 167 -21.01 3.19 -3.10
CA TRP A 167 -22.09 3.10 -4.08
C TRP A 167 -22.66 1.68 -4.19
N VAL A 168 -21.81 0.65 -4.21
CA VAL A 168 -22.28 -0.75 -4.34
C VAL A 168 -22.77 -1.31 -3.00
N PHE A 169 -21.95 -1.21 -1.95
CA PHE A 169 -22.37 -1.58 -0.59
C PHE A 169 -23.42 -0.60 -0.05
N GLY A 170 -23.30 0.66 -0.43
CA GLY A 170 -24.29 1.71 -0.20
C GLY A 170 -23.98 2.55 1.02
N ILE A 171 -24.02 3.87 0.83
CA ILE A 171 -23.55 4.87 1.80
C ILE A 171 -24.21 4.78 3.18
N HIS A 172 -25.47 4.33 3.28
CA HIS A 172 -26.15 4.21 4.56
C HIS A 172 -25.53 3.11 5.42
N ARG A 173 -25.35 1.91 4.84
CA ARG A 173 -24.70 0.79 5.52
C ARG A 173 -23.24 1.10 5.84
N ALA A 174 -22.51 1.69 4.88
CA ALA A 174 -21.14 2.12 5.08
C ALA A 174 -21.00 3.12 6.25
N TRP A 175 -21.91 4.10 6.32
CA TRP A 175 -21.90 5.11 7.37
C TRP A 175 -22.26 4.56 8.75
N ASP A 176 -23.21 3.62 8.80
CA ASP A 176 -23.61 2.94 10.02
C ASP A 176 -22.45 2.06 10.55
N GLU A 177 -21.73 1.34 9.68
CA GLU A 177 -20.54 0.57 10.06
C GLU A 177 -19.42 1.47 10.61
N ILE A 178 -19.17 2.63 9.98
CA ILE A 178 -18.16 3.60 10.48
C ILE A 178 -18.50 4.10 11.89
N ASN A 179 -19.80 4.23 12.22
CA ASN A 179 -20.25 4.81 13.49
C ASN A 179 -20.73 3.78 14.52
N LYS A 180 -20.67 2.46 14.22
CA LYS A 180 -21.27 1.40 15.03
C LYS A 180 -20.72 1.31 16.45
N ALA A 181 -19.40 1.46 16.60
CA ALA A 181 -18.68 1.44 17.89
C ALA A 181 -17.81 2.71 18.07
N ALA A 182 -18.22 3.82 17.46
CA ALA A 182 -17.37 4.99 17.37
C ALA A 182 -17.37 5.81 18.67
N ASP A 183 -16.18 6.03 19.25
CA ASP A 183 -15.97 6.89 20.42
C ASP A 183 -16.21 8.37 20.07
N ILE A 184 -15.99 8.72 18.80
CA ILE A 184 -16.35 10.02 18.24
C ILE A 184 -17.32 9.85 17.08
N LYS A 185 -18.38 10.67 17.06
CA LYS A 185 -19.29 10.69 15.90
C LYS A 185 -18.64 11.43 14.75
N VAL A 186 -18.52 10.77 13.60
CA VAL A 186 -17.99 11.40 12.40
C VAL A 186 -18.98 12.50 11.93
N PRO A 187 -18.53 13.73 11.68
CA PRO A 187 -19.42 14.79 11.20
C PRO A 187 -20.10 14.42 9.88
N ILE A 188 -21.41 14.68 9.75
CA ILE A 188 -22.21 14.26 8.59
C ILE A 188 -21.71 14.82 7.25
N PHE A 189 -20.97 15.93 7.28
CA PHE A 189 -20.28 16.47 6.11
C PHE A 189 -19.38 15.41 5.44
N PHE A 190 -18.67 14.59 6.23
CA PHE A 190 -17.81 13.53 5.68
C PHE A 190 -18.58 12.42 4.97
N LYS A 191 -19.87 12.22 5.28
CA LYS A 191 -20.72 11.30 4.50
C LYS A 191 -20.82 11.76 3.05
N TYR A 192 -20.99 13.07 2.82
CA TYR A 192 -21.04 13.65 1.47
C TYR A 192 -19.66 13.69 0.82
N VAL A 193 -18.59 13.91 1.59
CA VAL A 193 -17.22 13.82 1.10
C VAL A 193 -16.96 12.41 0.57
N LEU A 194 -17.27 11.38 1.35
CA LEU A 194 -17.08 9.98 0.97
C LEU A 194 -17.93 9.58 -0.24
N GLN A 195 -19.20 10.01 -0.29
CA GLN A 195 -20.10 9.61 -1.36
C GLN A 195 -19.84 10.32 -2.70
N PHE A 196 -19.43 11.59 -2.67
CA PHE A 196 -19.38 12.43 -3.87
C PHE A 196 -18.00 13.03 -4.13
N ILE A 197 -17.43 13.72 -3.14
CA ILE A 197 -16.21 14.52 -3.36
C ILE A 197 -14.99 13.63 -3.61
N ALA A 198 -14.77 12.64 -2.74
CA ALA A 198 -13.61 11.76 -2.85
C ALA A 198 -13.64 10.90 -4.13
N PRO A 199 -14.77 10.25 -4.52
CA PRO A 199 -14.85 9.58 -5.81
C PRO A 199 -14.64 10.54 -6.98
N ALA A 200 -15.25 11.74 -6.97
CA ALA A 200 -15.08 12.71 -8.05
C ALA A 200 -13.63 13.14 -8.22
N MET A 201 -12.92 13.44 -7.13
CA MET A 201 -11.49 13.79 -7.15
C MET A 201 -10.65 12.65 -7.73
N LEU A 202 -10.90 11.41 -7.30
CA LEU A 202 -10.21 10.23 -7.81
C LEU A 202 -10.48 10.00 -9.31
N PHE A 203 -11.72 10.20 -9.77
CA PHE A 203 -12.05 10.13 -11.20
C PHE A 203 -11.37 11.22 -12.03
N VAL A 204 -11.26 12.45 -11.50
CA VAL A 204 -10.53 13.55 -12.16
C VAL A 204 -9.05 13.22 -12.28
N ILE A 205 -8.42 12.76 -11.19
CA ILE A 205 -7.01 12.35 -11.18
C ILE A 205 -6.78 11.19 -12.14
N LEU A 206 -7.63 10.15 -12.13
CA LEU A 206 -7.53 9.07 -13.10
C LEU A 206 -7.71 9.56 -14.53
N GLY A 207 -8.67 10.46 -14.76
CA GLY A 207 -8.86 11.09 -16.06
C GLY A 207 -7.57 11.74 -16.56
N ASP A 208 -6.95 12.57 -15.72
CA ASP A 208 -5.66 13.20 -16.03
C ASP A 208 -4.57 12.17 -16.36
N TYR A 209 -4.44 11.12 -15.54
CA TYR A 209 -3.52 10.02 -15.83
C TYR A 209 -3.80 9.36 -17.18
N PHE A 210 -5.06 9.07 -17.53
CA PHE A 210 -5.42 8.42 -18.79
C PHE A 210 -5.19 9.32 -20.01
N TYR A 211 -5.39 10.63 -19.90
CA TYR A 211 -5.27 11.56 -21.01
C TYR A 211 -3.84 12.07 -21.22
N ASN A 212 -3.14 12.42 -20.15
CA ASN A 212 -1.86 13.13 -20.22
C ASN A 212 -0.68 12.18 -19.94
N THR A 213 -0.71 11.40 -18.87
CA THR A 213 0.47 10.64 -18.43
C THR A 213 0.60 9.27 -19.10
N LEU A 214 -0.48 8.51 -19.19
CA LEU A 214 -0.47 7.12 -19.63
C LEU A 214 -0.04 6.96 -21.10
N PRO A 215 -0.48 7.82 -22.05
CA PRO A 215 0.01 7.76 -23.42
C PRO A 215 1.52 7.96 -23.50
N ASP A 216 2.07 8.90 -22.72
CA ASP A 216 3.50 9.20 -22.72
C ASP A 216 4.32 8.06 -22.10
N VAL A 217 3.86 7.48 -21.00
CA VAL A 217 4.52 6.33 -20.35
C VAL A 217 4.47 5.07 -21.21
N ILE A 218 3.32 4.75 -21.82
CA ILE A 218 3.17 3.54 -22.65
C ILE A 218 3.93 3.69 -23.96
N LEU A 219 3.80 4.84 -24.63
CA LEU A 219 4.43 5.08 -25.93
C LEU A 219 5.89 5.54 -25.82
N LEU A 220 6.41 5.70 -24.58
CA LEU A 220 7.76 6.18 -24.29
C LEU A 220 8.04 7.52 -24.99
N ARG A 221 7.14 8.48 -24.79
CA ARG A 221 7.17 9.84 -25.37
C ARG A 221 7.41 10.89 -24.29
N GLY A 222 7.74 12.11 -24.71
CA GLY A 222 7.99 13.24 -23.82
C GLY A 222 9.08 12.93 -22.79
N ASP A 223 8.77 13.19 -21.53
CA ASP A 223 9.66 12.97 -20.39
C ASP A 223 9.89 11.48 -20.07
N SER A 224 9.03 10.58 -20.61
CA SER A 224 9.18 9.13 -20.47
C SER A 224 10.04 8.48 -21.55
N LYS A 225 10.64 9.28 -22.45
CA LYS A 225 11.49 8.76 -23.52
C LYS A 225 12.79 8.21 -22.94
N PRO A 226 13.20 6.97 -23.27
CA PRO A 226 14.43 6.39 -22.75
C PRO A 226 15.65 7.14 -23.28
N SER A 227 16.58 7.46 -22.38
CA SER A 227 17.83 8.19 -22.68
C SER A 227 18.78 7.39 -23.59
N SER A 228 18.65 6.06 -23.61
CA SER A 228 19.41 5.16 -24.47
C SER A 228 18.55 3.95 -24.90
N PRO A 229 18.91 3.25 -26.00
CA PRO A 229 18.22 2.02 -26.40
C PRO A 229 18.23 0.94 -25.30
N GLU A 230 19.32 0.87 -24.52
CA GLU A 230 19.45 -0.06 -23.38
C GLU A 230 18.47 0.28 -22.26
N ALA A 231 18.28 1.56 -21.94
CA ALA A 231 17.29 2.00 -20.95
C ALA A 231 15.86 1.60 -21.37
N GLY A 232 15.55 1.67 -22.67
CA GLY A 232 14.27 1.20 -23.21
C GLY A 232 14.05 -0.30 -23.00
N GLN A 233 15.11 -1.12 -23.17
CA GLN A 233 15.04 -2.56 -22.90
C GLN A 233 14.84 -2.86 -21.41
N MET A 234 15.52 -2.12 -20.53
CA MET A 234 15.37 -2.26 -19.08
C MET A 234 13.93 -1.94 -18.62
N ILE A 235 13.33 -0.89 -19.16
CA ILE A 235 11.92 -0.52 -18.89
C ILE A 235 10.98 -1.65 -19.32
N GLN A 236 11.15 -2.18 -20.54
CA GLN A 236 10.32 -3.28 -21.03
C GLN A 236 10.47 -4.54 -20.17
N LEU A 237 11.68 -4.85 -19.73
CA LEU A 237 11.94 -5.98 -18.84
C LEU A 237 11.26 -5.79 -17.47
N ALA A 238 11.30 -4.59 -16.91
CA ALA A 238 10.59 -4.26 -15.67
C ALA A 238 9.06 -4.45 -15.81
N ARG A 239 8.48 -3.98 -16.93
CA ARG A 239 7.05 -4.18 -17.23
C ARG A 239 6.68 -5.65 -17.40
N LEU A 240 7.52 -6.43 -18.09
CA LEU A 240 7.31 -7.86 -18.24
C LEU A 240 7.36 -8.58 -16.90
N MET A 241 8.27 -8.19 -16.01
CA MET A 241 8.34 -8.70 -14.64
C MET A 241 7.08 -8.34 -13.85
N LEU A 242 6.59 -7.09 -13.92
CA LEU A 242 5.35 -6.67 -13.28
C LEU A 242 4.14 -7.48 -13.76
N VAL A 243 4.01 -7.69 -15.08
CA VAL A 243 2.97 -8.54 -15.65
C VAL A 243 3.11 -9.98 -15.17
N GLY A 244 4.34 -10.53 -15.15
CA GLY A 244 4.62 -11.86 -14.62
C GLY A 244 4.23 -12.01 -13.15
N MET A 245 4.52 -11.00 -12.33
CA MET A 245 4.10 -10.94 -10.92
C MET A 245 2.58 -10.89 -10.78
N LEU A 246 1.90 -10.06 -11.57
CA LEU A 246 0.44 -9.97 -11.57
C LEU A 246 -0.21 -11.30 -11.96
N VAL A 247 0.27 -11.94 -13.03
CA VAL A 247 -0.20 -13.27 -13.46
C VAL A 247 0.07 -14.31 -12.37
N GLY A 248 1.24 -14.28 -11.73
CA GLY A 248 1.58 -15.14 -10.61
C GLY A 248 0.63 -14.96 -9.43
N LEU A 249 0.30 -13.73 -9.05
CA LEU A 249 -0.67 -13.41 -8.01
C LEU A 249 -2.07 -13.93 -8.36
N CYS A 250 -2.55 -13.66 -9.58
CA CYS A 250 -3.84 -14.16 -10.06
C CYS A 250 -3.90 -15.70 -10.05
N ALA A 251 -2.82 -16.37 -10.43
CA ALA A 251 -2.70 -17.82 -10.37
C ALA A 251 -2.74 -18.34 -8.91
N LEU A 252 -2.04 -17.68 -7.99
CA LEU A 252 -2.08 -18.03 -6.56
C LEU A 252 -3.47 -17.88 -5.97
N VAL A 253 -4.18 -16.79 -6.29
CA VAL A 253 -5.57 -16.58 -5.89
C VAL A 253 -6.48 -17.66 -6.48
N GLY A 254 -6.33 -17.99 -7.77
CA GLY A 254 -7.10 -19.06 -8.41
C GLY A 254 -6.86 -20.44 -7.79
N LEU A 255 -5.60 -20.75 -7.42
CA LEU A 255 -5.24 -21.98 -6.72
C LEU A 255 -5.82 -22.03 -5.30
N ALA A 256 -5.76 -20.92 -4.57
CA ALA A 256 -6.35 -20.80 -3.24
C ALA A 256 -7.86 -21.03 -3.28
N TRP A 257 -8.55 -20.40 -4.23
CA TRP A 257 -9.99 -20.55 -4.39
C TRP A 257 -10.38 -21.99 -4.75
N LYS A 258 -9.67 -22.62 -5.69
CA LYS A 258 -9.92 -24.03 -6.06
C LYS A 258 -9.75 -24.98 -4.88
N LYS A 259 -8.76 -24.73 -4.01
CA LYS A 259 -8.52 -25.52 -2.80
C LYS A 259 -9.67 -25.39 -1.81
N GLN A 260 -10.27 -24.21 -1.66
CA GLN A 260 -11.44 -24.01 -0.81
C GLN A 260 -12.71 -24.65 -1.38
N SER A 261 -13.00 -24.50 -2.67
CA SER A 261 -14.18 -25.11 -3.29
C SER A 261 -14.17 -26.65 -3.25
N GLY A 262 -12.99 -27.26 -3.25
CA GLY A 262 -12.82 -28.71 -3.06
C GLY A 262 -13.02 -29.19 -1.62
N SER A 263 -12.87 -28.31 -0.62
CA SER A 263 -13.09 -28.63 0.79
C SER A 263 -14.58 -28.58 1.17
N ASP A 264 -15.34 -27.64 0.61
CA ASP A 264 -16.77 -27.46 0.92
C ASP A 264 -17.67 -28.61 0.45
N HIS A 265 -17.28 -29.32 -0.61
CA HIS A 265 -18.04 -30.48 -1.13
C HIS A 265 -17.81 -31.78 -0.33
N GLY A 266 -16.84 -31.81 0.59
CA GLY A 266 -16.56 -32.97 1.44
C GLY A 266 -17.25 -32.95 2.81
N GLY A 267 -17.62 -31.77 3.32
CA GLY A 267 -18.24 -31.59 4.64
C GLY A 267 -19.74 -31.84 4.67
N THR A 268 -20.45 -31.42 3.62
CA THR A 268 -21.93 -31.48 3.55
C THR A 268 -22.48 -32.91 3.49
N LEU A 269 -21.72 -33.90 3.00
CA LEU A 269 -22.16 -35.30 2.94
C LEU A 269 -21.99 -36.07 4.26
N ASN A 270 -21.13 -35.60 5.17
CA ASN A 270 -20.87 -36.28 6.44
C ASN A 270 -21.76 -35.77 7.59
N GLU A 271 -22.24 -34.53 7.52
CA GLU A 271 -23.17 -33.99 8.53
C GLU A 271 -24.60 -34.48 8.35
N MET A 272 -25.04 -34.77 7.12
CA MET A 272 -26.37 -35.38 6.87
C MET A 272 -26.48 -36.86 7.26
N ARG A 273 -25.39 -37.52 7.66
CA ARG A 273 -25.37 -38.95 8.03
C ARG A 273 -25.37 -39.19 9.54
N ARG A 274 -25.37 -38.13 10.36
CA ARG A 274 -25.36 -38.21 11.82
C ARG A 274 -26.63 -37.62 12.44
N GLU A 275 -27.78 -38.18 12.10
CA GLU A 275 -28.92 -38.17 13.01
C GLU A 275 -29.25 -39.62 13.39
N PRO A 276 -28.96 -40.05 14.62
CA PRO A 276 -29.53 -41.26 15.19
C PRO A 276 -30.88 -40.92 15.84
N SER A 277 -31.89 -41.68 15.44
CA SER A 277 -33.14 -41.95 16.14
C SER A 277 -33.03 -41.95 17.67
N THR A 278 -33.94 -41.25 18.37
CA THR A 278 -34.83 -41.79 19.43
C THR A 278 -35.79 -40.71 19.93
N LEU A 279 -37.07 -40.84 19.59
CA LEU A 279 -38.18 -40.17 20.30
C LEU A 279 -38.42 -40.91 21.62
N PRO A 280 -38.61 -40.23 22.77
CA PRO A 280 -39.05 -40.89 23.99
C PRO A 280 -40.54 -41.24 23.93
N GLU A 281 -40.85 -42.44 24.38
CA GLU A 281 -42.18 -43.02 24.55
C GLU A 281 -43.10 -42.15 25.44
N GLU A 282 -44.36 -42.02 25.00
CA GLU A 282 -45.49 -41.72 25.88
C GLU A 282 -45.61 -42.82 26.95
N THR A 283 -45.69 -42.44 28.22
CA THR A 283 -46.30 -43.25 29.27
C THR A 283 -47.13 -42.35 30.19
N ASP A 284 -48.43 -42.68 30.22
CA ASP A 284 -49.47 -42.52 31.25
C ASP A 284 -49.49 -41.31 32.21
#